data_AF-X1TZH3-F1
#
_entry.id   AF-X1TZH3-F1
#
_cell.length_a   1.000
_cell.length_b   1.000
_cell.length_c   1.000
_cell.angle_alpha   90.00
_cell.angle_beta   90.00
_cell.angle_gamma   90.00
#
_symmetry.space_group_name_H-M   'P 1'
#
loop_
_entity.id
_entity.type
_entity.pdbx_description
1 polymer ?
#
loop_
_entity_poly.entity_id
_entity_poly.type
_entity_poly.pdbx_seq_one_letter_code
_entity_poly.pdbx_strand_id
1 'polypeptide(L)'
;LSLGASGSISGAITYLKRMSRQIVEKKPELKDAKTEAQLEWRHMFNKVVALWHALSPEEKAEWESAARPRHMTGYAWFLSQALRPNPGIYLPLQGGTMQGNIYMAKHRLLHLPLPTDIQEAASKAYADALILPATQVEPSHIGAATFDDLQDLINNTMSAGRTSGGLIEASSAAGNVKVNLGTGFIKITDSPNGLTRSFNWPNTIIVAGALPGNIIDKETNYIYIDYSAGVPVPKATTDRTTIELNRMFTLGRVYRDGVTLHIVNSGV
;
A
#
# COMPACT_ATOMS: atom_id res chain seq x y z
N LEU A 1 42.32 -37.17 -69.69
CA LEU A 1 41.99 -37.29 -68.25
C LEU A 1 42.48 -38.65 -67.77
N SER A 2 43.52 -38.71 -66.94
CA SER A 2 44.07 -40.01 -66.50
C SER A 2 43.11 -40.67 -65.50
N LEU A 3 42.80 -41.95 -65.73
CA LEU A 3 41.86 -42.76 -64.92
C LEU A 3 42.44 -43.21 -63.55
N GLY A 4 43.42 -42.47 -63.02
CA GLY A 4 44.15 -42.78 -61.79
C GLY A 4 44.06 -41.73 -60.68
N ALA A 5 43.40 -40.58 -60.91
CA ALA A 5 43.32 -39.51 -59.92
C ALA A 5 42.11 -39.69 -58.97
N SER A 6 42.38 -39.68 -57.66
CA SER A 6 41.36 -39.52 -56.61
C SER A 6 41.24 -38.04 -56.23
N GLY A 7 40.02 -37.51 -56.17
CA GLY A 7 39.77 -36.11 -55.81
C GLY A 7 38.29 -35.80 -55.65
N SER A 8 37.98 -34.62 -55.14
CA SER A 8 36.60 -34.10 -55.06
C SER A 8 36.38 -33.04 -56.13
N ILE A 9 35.29 -33.14 -56.88
CA ILE A 9 34.83 -32.04 -57.75
C ILE A 9 33.81 -31.24 -56.94
N SER A 10 34.08 -29.94 -56.73
CA SER A 10 33.17 -28.99 -56.07
C SER A 10 32.72 -29.34 -54.64
N GLY A 11 33.43 -30.26 -53.94
CA GLY A 11 33.09 -30.70 -52.57
C GLY A 11 31.80 -31.51 -52.42
N ALA A 12 31.03 -31.69 -53.50
CA ALA A 12 29.74 -32.39 -53.51
C ALA A 12 29.86 -33.87 -53.90
N ILE A 13 30.86 -34.23 -54.70
CA ILE A 13 31.06 -35.59 -55.21
C ILE A 13 32.51 -36.02 -54.96
N THR A 14 32.67 -37.20 -54.35
CA THR A 14 33.97 -37.82 -54.10
C THR A 14 34.16 -39.00 -55.04
N TYR A 15 35.29 -39.03 -55.74
CA TYR A 15 35.68 -40.14 -56.61
C TYR A 15 36.70 -41.03 -55.89
N LEU A 16 36.33 -42.29 -55.65
CA LEU A 16 37.19 -43.28 -55.02
C LEU A 16 37.38 -44.48 -55.94
N LYS A 17 38.63 -44.84 -56.23
CA LYS A 17 38.95 -46.08 -56.95
C LYS A 17 39.11 -47.21 -55.93
N ARG A 18 38.22 -48.20 -55.98
CA ARG A 18 38.31 -49.39 -55.12
C ARG A 18 38.44 -50.62 -56.02
N MET A 19 39.60 -51.27 -55.97
CA MET A 19 39.94 -52.41 -56.84
C MET A 19 39.80 -52.02 -58.34
N SER A 20 39.06 -52.81 -59.12
CA SER A 20 38.85 -52.58 -60.56
C SER A 20 37.65 -51.69 -60.89
N ARG A 21 37.01 -51.06 -59.89
CA ARG A 21 35.82 -50.21 -60.09
C ARG A 21 36.07 -48.79 -59.60
N GLN A 22 35.56 -47.81 -60.34
CA GLN A 22 35.45 -46.43 -59.89
C GLN A 22 34.09 -46.23 -59.23
N ILE A 23 34.09 -45.74 -57.99
CA ILE A 23 32.90 -45.47 -57.22
C ILE A 23 32.77 -43.94 -57.09
N VAL A 24 31.58 -43.45 -57.41
CA VAL A 24 31.21 -42.04 -57.32
C VAL A 24 30.16 -41.92 -56.22
N GLU A 25 30.51 -41.27 -55.11
CA GLU A 25 29.61 -41.06 -53.98
C GLU A 25 29.37 -39.57 -53.74
N LYS A 26 28.09 -39.20 -53.55
CA LYS A 26 27.73 -37.86 -53.08
C LYS A 26 28.17 -37.76 -51.62
N LYS A 27 28.88 -36.68 -51.26
CA LYS A 27 29.25 -36.44 -49.86
C LYS A 27 27.97 -36.43 -49.00
N PRO A 28 27.90 -37.18 -47.89
CA PRO A 28 26.71 -37.18 -47.04
C PRO A 28 26.46 -35.76 -46.53
N GLU A 29 25.32 -35.18 -46.90
CA GLU A 29 24.83 -33.96 -46.27
C GLU A 29 24.33 -34.35 -44.88
N LEU A 30 25.05 -33.93 -43.83
CA LEU A 30 24.58 -34.08 -42.46
C LEU A 30 23.36 -33.16 -42.31
N LYS A 31 22.16 -33.71 -42.46
CA LYS A 31 20.91 -32.98 -42.20
C LYS A 31 20.89 -32.61 -40.73
N ASP A 32 20.92 -31.31 -40.44
CA ASP A 32 20.73 -30.83 -39.07
C ASP A 32 19.33 -31.23 -38.61
N ALA A 33 19.26 -32.24 -37.75
CA ALA A 33 18.01 -32.63 -37.12
C ALA A 33 17.58 -31.45 -36.25
N LYS A 34 16.47 -30.81 -36.61
CA LYS A 34 15.83 -29.75 -35.82
C LYS A 34 14.73 -30.38 -34.98
N THR A 35 15.07 -31.42 -34.22
CA THR A 35 14.13 -31.95 -33.23
C THR A 35 13.84 -30.87 -32.20
N GLU A 36 12.66 -30.89 -31.60
CA GLU A 36 12.28 -29.91 -30.57
C GLU A 36 13.31 -29.87 -29.45
N ALA A 37 13.72 -31.03 -28.95
CA ALA A 37 14.77 -31.14 -27.94
C ALA A 37 16.09 -30.48 -28.36
N GLN A 38 16.52 -30.62 -29.63
CA GLN A 38 17.75 -29.98 -30.12
C GLN A 38 17.61 -28.45 -30.23
N LEU A 39 16.43 -27.95 -30.62
CA LEU A 39 16.14 -26.52 -30.66
C LEU A 39 16.08 -25.92 -29.25
N GLU A 40 15.46 -26.62 -28.32
CA GLU A 40 15.41 -26.23 -26.90
C GLU A 40 16.81 -26.17 -26.29
N TRP A 41 17.65 -27.18 -26.51
CA TRP A 41 19.05 -27.17 -26.05
C TRP A 41 19.86 -26.01 -26.62
N ARG A 42 19.67 -25.67 -27.91
CA ARG A 42 20.32 -24.51 -28.53
C ARG A 42 19.84 -23.20 -27.93
N HIS A 43 18.55 -23.08 -27.68
CA HIS A 43 17.96 -21.91 -27.03
C HIS A 43 18.52 -21.73 -25.62
N MET A 44 18.59 -22.80 -24.83
CA MET A 44 19.19 -22.78 -23.49
C MET A 44 20.66 -22.39 -23.53
N PHE A 45 21.44 -22.95 -24.46
CA PHE A 45 22.85 -22.58 -24.64
C PHE A 45 22.99 -21.08 -24.93
N ASN A 46 22.22 -20.53 -25.87
CA ASN A 46 22.25 -19.11 -26.22
C ASN A 46 21.91 -18.21 -25.02
N LYS A 47 20.95 -18.60 -24.19
CA LYS A 47 20.61 -17.87 -22.96
C LYS A 47 21.75 -17.83 -21.96
N VAL A 48 22.41 -18.97 -21.73
CA VAL A 48 23.57 -19.03 -20.83
C VAL A 48 24.71 -18.16 -21.34
N VAL A 49 24.96 -18.15 -22.65
CA VAL A 49 25.96 -17.26 -23.26
C VAL A 49 25.59 -15.79 -23.03
N ALA A 50 24.33 -15.40 -23.23
CA ALA A 50 23.87 -14.04 -22.97
C ALA A 50 24.05 -13.64 -21.51
N LEU A 51 23.78 -14.55 -20.56
CA LEU A 51 24.03 -14.32 -19.13
C LEU A 51 25.51 -14.06 -18.87
N TRP A 52 26.42 -14.86 -19.44
CA TRP A 52 27.86 -14.63 -19.33
C TRP A 52 28.26 -13.21 -19.77
N HIS A 53 27.71 -12.74 -20.88
CA HIS A 53 28.02 -11.41 -21.39
C HIS A 53 27.46 -10.30 -20.51
N ALA A 54 26.36 -10.53 -19.81
CA ALA A 54 25.74 -9.58 -18.88
C ALA A 54 26.48 -9.42 -17.54
N LEU A 55 27.32 -10.38 -17.12
CA LEU A 55 28.11 -10.25 -15.88
C LEU A 55 29.10 -9.10 -15.93
N SER A 56 29.30 -8.45 -14.78
CA SER A 56 30.30 -7.40 -14.60
C SER A 56 31.73 -7.95 -14.69
N PRO A 57 32.74 -7.10 -14.89
CA PRO A 57 34.14 -7.52 -14.87
C PRO A 57 34.56 -8.18 -13.55
N GLU A 58 34.02 -7.71 -12.41
CA GLU A 58 34.29 -8.24 -11.07
C GLU A 58 33.74 -9.66 -10.91
N GLU A 59 32.48 -9.88 -11.30
CA GLU A 59 31.86 -11.21 -11.24
C GLU A 59 32.59 -12.20 -12.15
N LYS A 60 32.99 -11.77 -13.36
CA LYS A 60 33.81 -12.59 -14.28
C LYS A 60 35.14 -12.99 -13.66
N ALA A 61 35.77 -12.10 -12.88
CA ALA A 61 37.02 -12.40 -12.19
C ALA A 61 36.84 -13.44 -11.07
N GLU A 62 35.71 -13.44 -10.37
CA GLU A 62 35.35 -14.48 -9.39
C GLU A 62 35.19 -15.84 -10.06
N TRP A 63 34.49 -15.89 -11.20
CA TRP A 63 34.34 -17.12 -12.00
C TRP A 63 35.69 -17.65 -12.50
N GLU A 64 36.57 -16.77 -12.98
CA GLU A 64 37.94 -17.16 -13.36
C GLU A 64 38.74 -17.70 -12.17
N SER A 65 38.62 -17.07 -11.00
CA SER A 65 39.26 -17.55 -9.77
C SER A 65 38.77 -18.95 -9.37
N ALA A 66 37.46 -19.19 -9.44
CA ALA A 66 36.85 -20.49 -9.14
C ALA A 66 37.19 -21.59 -10.17
N ALA A 67 37.47 -21.20 -11.42
CA ALA A 67 37.79 -22.10 -12.52
C ALA A 67 39.28 -22.49 -12.57
N ARG A 68 40.19 -21.64 -12.08
CA ARG A 68 41.65 -21.89 -12.04
C ARG A 68 42.03 -23.23 -11.41
N PRO A 69 41.53 -23.63 -10.23
CA PRO A 69 41.84 -24.93 -9.62
C PRO A 69 41.37 -26.13 -10.46
N ARG A 70 40.47 -25.90 -11.41
CA ARG A 70 39.85 -26.93 -12.26
C ARG A 70 40.43 -26.97 -13.67
N HIS A 71 41.49 -26.18 -13.92
CA HIS A 71 42.12 -26.05 -15.24
C HIS A 71 41.12 -25.68 -16.34
N MET A 72 40.15 -24.83 -16.01
CA MET A 72 39.13 -24.32 -16.94
C MET A 72 39.13 -22.80 -16.94
N THR A 73 38.60 -22.19 -18.01
CA THR A 73 38.28 -20.76 -18.01
C THR A 73 37.03 -20.51 -17.18
N GLY A 74 36.89 -19.30 -16.64
CA GLY A 74 35.69 -18.86 -15.93
C GLY A 74 34.45 -19.02 -16.80
N TYR A 75 34.56 -18.72 -18.09
CA TYR A 75 33.49 -18.96 -19.08
C TYR A 75 33.09 -20.43 -19.18
N ALA A 76 34.06 -21.34 -19.38
CA ALA A 76 33.77 -22.76 -19.53
C ALA A 76 33.21 -23.37 -18.24
N TRP A 77 33.69 -22.92 -17.08
CA TRP A 77 33.16 -23.31 -15.79
C TRP A 77 31.73 -22.80 -15.58
N PHE A 78 31.45 -21.54 -15.90
CA PHE A 78 30.12 -20.93 -15.84
C PHE A 78 29.11 -21.66 -16.73
N LEU A 79 29.45 -21.89 -18.01
CA LEU A 79 28.60 -22.66 -18.94
C LEU A 79 28.35 -24.05 -18.40
N SER A 80 29.38 -24.70 -17.86
CA SER A 80 29.25 -26.03 -17.27
C SER A 80 28.35 -26.05 -16.04
N GLN A 81 28.32 -25.01 -15.21
CA GLN A 81 27.42 -24.94 -14.06
C GLN A 81 25.97 -24.67 -14.50
N ALA A 82 25.79 -23.84 -15.53
CA ALA A 82 24.48 -23.48 -16.03
C ALA A 82 23.82 -24.55 -16.94
N LEU A 83 24.61 -25.46 -17.52
CA LEU A 83 24.13 -26.46 -18.50
C LEU A 83 24.26 -27.94 -18.06
N ARG A 84 25.04 -28.26 -17.02
CA ARG A 84 24.94 -29.59 -16.33
C ARG A 84 23.54 -29.72 -15.74
N PRO A 85 22.98 -30.94 -15.54
CA PRO A 85 21.56 -31.08 -15.27
C PRO A 85 21.18 -30.24 -14.06
N ASN A 86 20.57 -29.12 -14.34
CA ASN A 86 19.93 -28.32 -13.34
C ASN A 86 18.53 -27.94 -13.83
N PRO A 87 17.65 -28.93 -14.03
CA PRO A 87 16.25 -28.69 -14.33
C PRO A 87 15.49 -28.21 -13.07
N GLY A 88 15.95 -27.17 -12.37
CA GLY A 88 15.13 -26.49 -11.36
C GLY A 88 15.77 -25.85 -10.13
N ILE A 89 17.10 -25.73 -9.97
CA ILE A 89 17.62 -25.25 -8.67
C ILE A 89 17.58 -23.71 -8.53
N TYR A 90 17.56 -22.90 -9.60
CA TYR A 90 17.47 -21.43 -9.46
C TYR A 90 16.65 -20.75 -10.56
N LEU A 91 15.86 -19.73 -10.18
CA LEU A 91 15.20 -18.81 -11.10
C LEU A 91 16.25 -17.88 -11.75
N PRO A 92 16.24 -17.64 -13.08
CA PRO A 92 17.19 -16.72 -13.70
C PRO A 92 17.10 -15.29 -13.13
N LEU A 93 18.20 -14.53 -13.14
CA LEU A 93 18.21 -13.11 -12.71
C LEU A 93 17.32 -12.22 -13.59
N GLN A 94 17.05 -12.63 -14.82
CA GLN A 94 16.08 -11.97 -15.70
C GLN A 94 14.62 -12.23 -15.31
N GLY A 95 14.38 -12.98 -14.23
CA GLY A 95 13.08 -13.46 -13.82
C GLY A 95 12.64 -14.72 -14.58
N GLY A 96 11.45 -15.20 -14.25
CA GLY A 96 10.82 -16.36 -14.87
C GLY A 96 9.56 -16.77 -14.13
N THR A 97 8.83 -17.74 -14.68
CA THR A 97 7.64 -18.31 -14.04
C THR A 97 8.05 -19.51 -13.18
N MET A 98 7.68 -19.49 -11.90
CA MET A 98 7.73 -20.66 -11.04
C MET A 98 6.41 -21.42 -11.17
N GLN A 99 6.46 -22.75 -11.29
CA GLN A 99 5.27 -23.61 -11.30
C GLN A 99 5.26 -24.49 -10.05
N GLY A 100 4.06 -24.84 -9.57
CA GLY A 100 3.88 -25.63 -8.35
C GLY A 100 4.05 -24.83 -7.06
N ASN A 101 3.98 -25.54 -5.93
CA ASN A 101 4.09 -24.93 -4.60
C ASN A 101 5.55 -24.63 -4.25
N ILE A 102 5.82 -23.44 -3.73
CA ILE A 102 7.15 -23.04 -3.25
C ILE A 102 7.19 -23.16 -1.73
N TYR A 103 8.00 -24.07 -1.21
CA TYR A 103 8.21 -24.23 0.23
C TYR A 103 9.47 -23.47 0.67
N MET A 104 9.30 -22.37 1.42
CA MET A 104 10.42 -21.51 1.86
C MET A 104 11.09 -21.95 3.16
N ALA A 105 10.61 -23.00 3.81
CA ALA A 105 11.04 -23.41 5.15
C ALA A 105 11.07 -22.21 6.13
N LYS A 106 12.23 -21.85 6.69
CA LYS A 106 12.40 -20.70 7.60
C LYS A 106 13.09 -19.50 6.93
N HIS A 107 13.16 -19.48 5.60
CA HIS A 107 13.77 -18.39 4.84
C HIS A 107 12.80 -17.24 4.59
N ARG A 108 13.34 -16.02 4.43
CA ARG A 108 12.58 -14.78 4.29
C ARG A 108 12.55 -14.33 2.84
N LEU A 109 11.43 -13.77 2.40
CA LEU A 109 11.36 -12.93 1.20
C LEU A 109 11.63 -11.48 1.62
N LEU A 110 12.60 -10.84 0.98
CA LEU A 110 13.06 -9.48 1.30
C LEU A 110 12.93 -8.58 0.08
N HIS A 111 12.92 -7.26 0.31
CA HIS A 111 12.92 -6.24 -0.74
C HIS A 111 11.72 -6.29 -1.71
N LEU A 112 10.56 -6.72 -1.24
CA LEU A 112 9.31 -6.54 -1.99
C LEU A 112 8.98 -5.04 -2.06
N PRO A 113 8.71 -4.48 -3.26
CA PRO A 113 8.24 -3.11 -3.38
C PRO A 113 6.84 -2.95 -2.77
N LEU A 114 6.36 -1.70 -2.70
CA LEU A 114 4.95 -1.46 -2.38
C LEU A 114 4.08 -2.06 -3.48
N PRO A 115 3.08 -2.89 -3.15
CA PRO A 115 2.20 -3.47 -4.16
C PRO A 115 1.38 -2.37 -4.84
N THR A 116 1.33 -2.43 -6.17
CA THR A 116 0.56 -1.53 -7.04
C THR A 116 -0.58 -2.24 -7.77
N ASP A 117 -0.49 -3.56 -7.90
CA ASP A 117 -1.52 -4.42 -8.47
C ASP A 117 -2.09 -5.40 -7.42
N ILE A 118 -3.36 -5.78 -7.57
CA ILE A 118 -4.07 -6.66 -6.64
C ILE A 118 -3.53 -8.11 -6.62
N GLN A 119 -2.75 -8.51 -7.64
CA GLN A 119 -2.15 -9.84 -7.74
C GLN A 119 -0.71 -9.88 -7.22
N GLU A 120 -0.14 -8.75 -6.79
CA GLU A 120 1.22 -8.68 -6.27
C GLU A 120 1.32 -9.17 -4.82
N ALA A 121 2.49 -9.71 -4.46
CA ALA A 121 2.79 -10.05 -3.08
C ALA A 121 3.00 -8.78 -2.24
N ALA A 122 2.31 -8.67 -1.11
CA ALA A 122 2.47 -7.55 -0.19
C ALA A 122 3.61 -7.79 0.82
N SER A 123 4.39 -6.75 1.12
CA SER A 123 5.31 -6.79 2.26
C SER A 123 4.54 -6.75 3.59
N LYS A 124 5.11 -7.32 4.66
CA LYS A 124 4.48 -7.24 6.00
C LYS A 124 4.30 -5.79 6.45
N ALA A 125 5.26 -4.91 6.17
CA ALA A 125 5.16 -3.50 6.53
C ALA A 125 3.94 -2.83 5.85
N TYR A 126 3.66 -3.17 4.59
CA TYR A 126 2.46 -2.69 3.90
C TYR A 126 1.17 -3.21 4.55
N ALA A 127 1.09 -4.52 4.84
CA ALA A 127 -0.08 -5.12 5.46
C ALA A 127 -0.33 -4.59 6.89
N ASP A 128 0.72 -4.40 7.68
CA ASP A 128 0.62 -3.86 9.05
C ASP A 128 0.28 -2.37 9.06
N ALA A 129 0.68 -1.61 8.03
CA ALA A 129 0.35 -0.20 7.89
C ALA A 129 -1.10 0.03 7.42
N LEU A 130 -1.81 -1.04 7.03
CA LEU A 130 -3.18 -0.94 6.57
C LEU A 130 -4.11 -0.65 7.77
N ILE A 131 -4.33 0.63 8.04
CA ILE A 131 -5.41 1.09 8.92
C ILE A 131 -6.71 0.94 8.12
N LEU A 132 -7.61 0.06 8.57
CA LEU A 132 -8.94 -0.01 8.00
C LEU A 132 -9.79 1.15 8.55
N PRO A 133 -10.20 2.12 7.72
CA PRO A 133 -11.15 3.15 8.14
C PRO A 133 -12.50 2.50 8.49
N ALA A 134 -13.28 3.15 9.36
CA ALA A 134 -14.60 2.66 9.75
C ALA A 134 -15.55 2.46 8.54
N THR A 135 -15.33 3.21 7.45
CA THR A 135 -16.08 3.08 6.19
C THR A 135 -15.78 1.80 5.41
N GLN A 136 -14.82 0.99 5.86
CA GLN A 136 -14.46 -0.30 5.25
C GLN A 136 -14.69 -1.48 6.19
N VAL A 137 -15.26 -1.21 7.37
CA VAL A 137 -15.59 -2.26 8.34
C VAL A 137 -17.10 -2.44 8.32
N GLU A 138 -17.54 -3.51 7.67
CA GLU A 138 -18.96 -3.80 7.48
C GLU A 138 -19.51 -4.64 8.64
N PRO A 139 -20.49 -4.15 9.43
CA PRO A 139 -21.29 -4.99 10.31
C PRO A 139 -22.22 -5.93 9.51
N SER A 140 -22.68 -7.01 10.16
CA SER A 140 -23.67 -7.90 9.56
C SER A 140 -24.96 -7.15 9.21
N HIS A 141 -25.40 -7.23 7.96
CA HIS A 141 -26.63 -6.61 7.46
C HIS A 141 -27.48 -7.62 6.67
N ILE A 142 -28.74 -7.28 6.39
CA ILE A 142 -29.68 -8.12 5.63
C ILE A 142 -29.93 -7.45 4.27
N GLY A 143 -29.56 -8.13 3.18
CA GLY A 143 -29.69 -7.59 1.82
C GLY A 143 -28.79 -6.37 1.58
N ALA A 144 -29.13 -5.54 0.60
CA ALA A 144 -28.44 -4.27 0.35
C ALA A 144 -28.93 -3.22 1.36
N ALA A 145 -28.14 -2.98 2.41
CA ALA A 145 -28.47 -2.01 3.46
C ALA A 145 -27.99 -0.61 3.06
N THR A 146 -28.75 0.42 3.47
CA THR A 146 -28.36 1.83 3.30
C THR A 146 -27.26 2.26 4.28
N PHE A 147 -27.15 1.55 5.41
CA PHE A 147 -26.15 1.76 6.44
C PHE A 147 -25.42 0.43 6.61
N ASP A 148 -24.30 0.29 5.93
CA ASP A 148 -23.61 -1.00 5.74
C ASP A 148 -22.20 -1.02 6.33
N ASP A 149 -21.70 0.12 6.83
CA ASP A 149 -20.39 0.25 7.47
C ASP A 149 -20.47 0.73 8.94
N LEU A 150 -19.34 0.63 9.67
CA LEU A 150 -19.25 1.10 11.05
C LEU A 150 -19.39 2.62 11.16
N GLN A 151 -19.02 3.38 10.13
CA GLN A 151 -19.14 4.83 10.14
C GLN A 151 -20.62 5.25 10.17
N ASP A 152 -21.46 4.57 9.41
CA ASP A 152 -22.90 4.75 9.37
C ASP A 152 -23.58 4.31 10.66
N LEU A 153 -23.13 3.20 11.24
CA LEU A 153 -23.59 2.78 12.56
C LEU A 153 -23.31 3.87 13.61
N ILE A 154 -22.11 4.45 13.61
CA ILE A 154 -21.75 5.57 14.50
C ILE A 154 -22.61 6.80 14.20
N ASN A 155 -22.80 7.15 12.93
CA ASN A 155 -23.61 8.29 12.53
C ASN A 155 -25.07 8.16 12.97
N ASN A 156 -25.61 6.95 12.98
CA ASN A 156 -26.98 6.67 13.39
C ASN A 156 -27.16 6.61 14.91
N THR A 157 -26.18 6.05 15.64
CA THR A 157 -26.31 5.75 17.08
C THR A 157 -25.77 6.84 18.00
N MET A 158 -24.79 7.62 17.55
CA MET A 158 -24.15 8.65 18.37
C MET A 158 -24.80 10.02 18.13
N SER A 159 -25.24 10.66 19.21
CA SER A 159 -25.67 12.07 19.21
C SER A 159 -24.49 13.01 19.49
N ALA A 160 -24.67 14.29 19.15
CA ALA A 160 -23.71 15.32 19.55
C ALA A 160 -23.77 15.53 21.06
N GLY A 161 -22.60 15.72 21.68
CA GLY A 161 -22.52 15.87 23.12
C GLY A 161 -21.11 15.92 23.67
N ARG A 162 -21.03 16.22 24.96
CA ARG A 162 -19.79 16.29 25.74
C ARG A 162 -19.46 14.91 26.31
N THR A 163 -18.19 14.52 26.23
CA THR A 163 -17.67 13.33 26.94
C THR A 163 -16.93 13.69 28.22
N SER A 164 -16.19 14.80 28.23
CA SER A 164 -15.42 15.25 29.41
C SER A 164 -15.10 16.75 29.32
N GLY A 165 -14.74 17.35 30.46
CA GLY A 165 -14.35 18.76 30.55
C GLY A 165 -15.51 19.74 30.37
N GLY A 166 -15.25 20.90 29.76
CA GLY A 166 -16.29 21.87 29.39
C GLY A 166 -16.98 22.57 30.56
N LEU A 167 -16.36 22.58 31.75
CA LEU A 167 -16.92 23.27 32.92
C LEU A 167 -17.02 24.78 32.64
N ILE A 168 -18.18 25.35 32.94
CA ILE A 168 -18.42 26.79 32.88
C ILE A 168 -18.10 27.37 34.25
N GLU A 169 -17.21 28.34 34.28
CA GLU A 169 -16.80 29.06 35.49
C GLU A 169 -16.64 30.57 35.21
N ALA A 170 -16.60 31.36 36.28
CA ALA A 170 -16.27 32.78 36.14
C ALA A 170 -14.82 32.92 35.66
N SER A 171 -14.58 33.86 34.73
CA SER A 171 -13.22 34.19 34.33
C SER A 171 -12.52 35.09 35.35
N SER A 172 -11.22 35.34 35.17
CA SER A 172 -10.49 36.32 35.98
C SER A 172 -10.98 37.77 35.78
N ALA A 173 -11.55 38.08 34.62
CA ALA A 173 -12.20 39.37 34.37
C ALA A 173 -13.67 39.32 34.81
N ALA A 174 -14.09 40.30 35.60
CA ALA A 174 -15.44 40.36 36.16
C ALA A 174 -16.53 40.36 35.07
N GLY A 175 -17.58 39.54 35.28
CA GLY A 175 -18.69 39.39 34.34
C GLY A 175 -18.42 38.51 33.10
N ASN A 176 -17.16 38.19 32.80
CA ASN A 176 -16.81 37.28 31.70
C ASN A 176 -16.88 35.81 32.15
N VAL A 177 -17.17 34.92 31.21
CA VAL A 177 -17.28 33.49 31.45
C VAL A 177 -16.09 32.77 30.83
N LYS A 178 -15.57 31.77 31.54
CA LYS A 178 -14.60 30.82 31.03
C LYS A 178 -15.27 29.46 30.83
N VAL A 179 -15.15 28.93 29.62
CA VAL A 179 -15.47 27.54 29.31
C VAL A 179 -14.17 26.78 29.28
N ASN A 180 -14.02 25.82 30.18
CA ASN A 180 -12.82 25.00 30.26
C ASN A 180 -12.68 24.07 29.05
N LEU A 181 -11.44 23.65 28.80
CA LEU A 181 -11.12 22.66 27.79
C LEU A 181 -12.02 21.43 27.95
N GLY A 182 -12.34 20.78 26.85
CA GLY A 182 -13.20 19.62 26.87
C GLY A 182 -13.15 18.83 25.58
N THR A 183 -13.88 17.72 25.60
CA THR A 183 -13.92 16.72 24.54
C THR A 183 -15.35 16.29 24.29
N GLY A 184 -15.65 15.90 23.06
CA GLY A 184 -17.00 15.48 22.70
C GLY A 184 -17.12 14.91 21.30
N PHE A 185 -18.36 14.65 20.91
CA PHE A 185 -18.75 14.25 19.56
C PHE A 185 -19.71 15.28 18.97
N ILE A 186 -19.65 15.49 17.66
CA ILE A 186 -20.50 16.45 16.96
C ILE A 186 -20.72 15.99 15.51
N LYS A 187 -21.89 16.29 14.95
CA LYS A 187 -22.15 16.07 13.52
C LYS A 187 -21.69 17.30 12.73
N ILE A 188 -21.13 17.07 11.54
CA ILE A 188 -20.62 18.17 10.71
C ILE A 188 -21.71 18.94 9.96
N THR A 189 -22.91 18.38 9.89
CA THR A 189 -24.10 18.97 9.26
C THR A 189 -25.29 18.86 10.22
N ASP A 190 -26.30 19.69 10.01
CA ASP A 190 -27.58 19.55 10.72
C ASP A 190 -28.40 18.42 10.11
N SER A 191 -27.94 17.19 10.32
CA SER A 191 -28.65 15.99 9.92
C SER A 191 -28.52 14.93 11.01
N PRO A 192 -29.58 14.20 11.37
CA PRO A 192 -29.51 13.13 12.36
C PRO A 192 -28.51 12.02 11.98
N ASN A 193 -28.29 11.79 10.68
CA ASN A 193 -27.32 10.84 10.14
C ASN A 193 -26.06 11.51 9.57
N GLY A 194 -25.79 12.78 9.91
CA GLY A 194 -24.59 13.47 9.48
C GLY A 194 -23.31 12.83 10.04
N LEU A 195 -22.18 13.01 9.31
CA LEU A 195 -20.89 12.46 9.71
C LEU A 195 -20.52 12.94 11.12
N THR A 196 -20.41 12.00 12.04
CA THR A 196 -20.11 12.24 13.45
C THR A 196 -18.61 12.19 13.67
N ARG A 197 -18.05 13.23 14.30
CA ARG A 197 -16.62 13.36 14.58
C ARG A 197 -16.37 13.60 16.05
N SER A 198 -15.35 12.95 16.58
CA SER A 198 -14.76 13.30 17.87
C SER A 198 -13.95 14.59 17.72
N PHE A 199 -13.97 15.43 18.76
CA PHE A 199 -13.20 16.67 18.78
C PHE A 199 -12.83 17.08 20.19
N ASN A 200 -11.84 17.96 20.28
CA ASN A 200 -11.44 18.64 21.51
C ASN A 200 -11.59 20.15 21.30
N TRP A 201 -11.90 20.89 22.36
CA TRP A 201 -11.88 22.34 22.36
C TRP A 201 -10.98 22.89 23.47
N PRO A 202 -10.30 24.02 23.24
CA PRO A 202 -9.45 24.65 24.25
C PRO A 202 -10.28 25.45 25.26
N ASN A 203 -9.61 25.94 26.31
CA ASN A 203 -10.20 26.95 27.19
C ASN A 203 -10.63 28.18 26.36
N THR A 204 -11.88 28.61 26.53
CA THR A 204 -12.47 29.72 25.78
C THR A 204 -13.02 30.74 26.76
N ILE A 205 -12.65 32.02 26.57
CA ILE A 205 -13.26 33.13 27.31
C ILE A 205 -14.36 33.72 26.44
N ILE A 206 -15.58 33.75 26.96
CA ILE A 206 -16.70 34.46 26.36
C ILE A 206 -16.85 35.77 27.13
N VAL A 207 -16.59 36.87 26.43
CA VAL A 207 -16.64 38.20 27.03
C VAL A 207 -18.08 38.64 27.25
N ALA A 208 -18.28 39.49 28.25
CA ALA A 208 -19.54 40.09 28.55
C ALA A 208 -19.73 41.38 27.73
N GLY A 209 -20.94 41.64 27.26
CA GLY A 209 -21.24 42.83 26.46
C GLY A 209 -22.52 42.69 25.65
N ALA A 210 -22.97 43.77 25.01
CA ALA A 210 -24.26 43.81 24.30
C ALA A 210 -24.23 43.23 22.87
N LEU A 211 -23.08 42.72 22.40
CA LEU A 211 -22.94 42.18 21.05
C LEU A 211 -23.40 40.72 20.97
N PRO A 212 -23.98 40.27 19.85
CA PRO A 212 -24.28 38.86 19.63
C PRO A 212 -23.03 37.98 19.82
N GLY A 213 -23.18 36.86 20.52
CA GLY A 213 -22.07 35.96 20.85
C GLY A 213 -21.40 36.23 22.20
N ASN A 214 -21.68 37.38 22.83
CA ASN A 214 -21.21 37.71 24.18
C ASN A 214 -22.20 37.25 25.27
N ILE A 215 -21.78 37.35 26.53
CA ILE A 215 -22.67 37.23 27.69
C ILE A 215 -23.47 38.53 27.85
N ILE A 216 -24.75 38.46 27.51
CA ILE A 216 -25.71 39.57 27.63
C ILE A 216 -26.19 39.70 29.09
N ASP A 217 -26.22 40.92 29.59
CA ASP A 217 -26.67 41.23 30.95
C ASP A 217 -28.19 41.10 31.10
N LYS A 218 -28.66 40.63 32.25
CA LYS A 218 -30.08 40.43 32.59
C LYS A 218 -30.86 39.49 31.66
N GLU A 219 -30.12 38.64 30.95
CA GLU A 219 -30.67 37.65 30.03
C GLU A 219 -30.14 36.25 30.35
N THR A 220 -30.89 35.22 29.97
CA THR A 220 -30.40 33.83 30.05
C THR A 220 -29.53 33.54 28.84
N ASN A 221 -28.23 33.36 29.06
CA ASN A 221 -27.27 33.02 28.02
C ASN A 221 -27.06 31.50 28.00
N TYR A 222 -27.37 30.86 26.88
CA TYR A 222 -27.08 29.45 26.63
C TYR A 222 -25.65 29.33 26.13
N ILE A 223 -24.83 28.56 26.84
CA ILE A 223 -23.47 28.24 26.43
C ILE A 223 -23.51 26.92 25.67
N TYR A 224 -23.02 26.93 24.44
CA TYR A 224 -23.11 25.78 23.54
C TYR A 224 -21.83 25.63 22.73
N ILE A 225 -21.58 24.42 22.23
CA ILE A 225 -20.54 24.16 21.25
C ILE A 225 -21.14 24.28 19.84
N ASP A 226 -20.45 24.96 18.94
CA ASP A 226 -20.87 25.17 17.56
C ASP A 226 -19.82 24.69 16.55
N TYR A 227 -20.24 23.86 15.59
CA TYR A 227 -19.45 23.45 14.43
C TYR A 227 -19.77 24.28 13.16
N SER A 228 -19.69 25.61 13.22
CA SER A 228 -19.93 26.46 12.04
C SER A 228 -18.67 26.81 11.24
N ALA A 229 -17.47 26.60 11.78
CA ALA A 229 -16.21 27.04 11.18
C ALA A 229 -15.15 25.92 11.06
N GLY A 230 -15.57 24.65 11.00
CA GLY A 230 -14.68 23.50 10.87
C GLY A 230 -13.95 23.09 12.16
N VAL A 231 -13.84 23.98 13.15
CA VAL A 231 -13.37 23.66 14.51
C VAL A 231 -14.49 23.99 15.50
N PRO A 232 -15.01 23.00 16.25
CA PRO A 232 -15.98 23.26 17.30
C PRO A 232 -15.45 24.21 18.36
N VAL A 233 -16.22 25.25 18.68
CA VAL A 233 -15.85 26.24 19.71
C VAL A 233 -17.03 26.56 20.63
N PRO A 234 -16.79 26.82 21.93
CA PRO A 234 -17.81 27.38 22.81
C PRO A 234 -18.27 28.76 22.36
N LYS A 235 -19.59 28.96 22.33
CA LYS A 235 -20.27 30.23 22.03
C LYS A 235 -21.42 30.47 23.01
N ALA A 236 -21.92 31.70 23.02
CA ALA A 236 -23.11 32.09 23.78
C ALA A 236 -24.21 32.61 22.85
N THR A 237 -25.46 32.30 23.18
CA THR A 237 -26.65 32.86 22.55
C THR A 237 -27.75 33.06 23.60
N THR A 238 -28.60 34.06 23.43
CA THR A 238 -29.81 34.23 24.26
C THR A 238 -31.00 33.46 23.69
N ASP A 239 -30.95 33.06 22.42
CA ASP A 239 -32.01 32.34 21.74
C ASP A 239 -31.70 30.85 21.64
N ARG A 240 -32.37 30.05 22.48
CA ARG A 240 -32.25 28.58 22.49
C ARG A 240 -32.69 27.93 21.18
N THR A 241 -33.60 28.55 20.44
CA THR A 241 -34.19 27.94 19.23
C THR A 241 -33.20 27.90 18.06
N THR A 242 -32.13 28.70 18.13
CA THR A 242 -31.04 28.72 17.16
C THR A 242 -30.04 27.56 17.32
N ILE A 243 -30.16 26.77 18.40
CA ILE A 243 -29.23 25.68 18.71
C ILE A 243 -29.72 24.39 18.04
N GLU A 244 -29.00 23.97 17.01
CA GLU A 244 -29.29 22.77 16.24
C GLU A 244 -28.64 21.53 16.89
N LEU A 245 -29.45 20.62 17.43
CA LEU A 245 -28.97 19.53 18.30
C LEU A 245 -28.08 18.46 17.61
N ASN A 246 -27.95 18.53 16.29
CA ASN A 246 -27.07 17.64 15.52
C ASN A 246 -25.65 18.19 15.42
N ARG A 247 -25.50 19.47 15.03
CA ARG A 247 -24.20 20.13 14.84
C ARG A 247 -23.84 21.11 15.96
N MET A 248 -24.62 21.11 17.04
CA MET A 248 -24.43 21.90 18.25
C MET A 248 -24.96 21.15 19.47
N PHE A 249 -24.46 21.48 20.66
CA PHE A 249 -25.05 21.01 21.91
C PHE A 249 -24.76 21.98 23.06
N THR A 250 -25.63 22.02 24.06
CA THR A 250 -25.53 22.94 25.20
C THR A 250 -24.65 22.37 26.32
N LEU A 251 -23.77 23.21 26.87
CA LEU A 251 -22.96 22.93 28.05
C LEU A 251 -23.60 23.44 29.36
N GLY A 252 -24.42 24.47 29.26
CA GLY A 252 -25.09 25.06 30.41
C GLY A 252 -25.70 26.41 30.11
N ARG A 253 -26.05 27.12 31.18
CA ARG A 253 -26.67 28.44 31.13
C ARG A 253 -25.95 29.39 32.08
N VAL A 254 -25.87 30.64 31.67
CA VAL A 254 -25.31 31.73 32.49
C VAL A 254 -26.29 32.88 32.50
N TYR A 255 -26.68 33.32 33.69
CA TYR A 255 -27.38 34.57 33.88
C TYR A 255 -26.42 35.57 34.53
N ARG A 256 -26.31 36.76 33.93
CA ARG A 256 -25.45 37.83 34.42
C ARG A 256 -26.32 38.94 35.02
N ASP A 257 -25.97 39.38 36.21
CA ASP A 257 -26.55 40.55 36.86
C ASP A 257 -25.43 41.54 37.21
N GLY A 258 -25.16 42.45 36.29
CA GLY A 258 -24.05 43.40 36.37
C GLY A 258 -22.68 42.71 36.27
N VAL A 259 -22.07 42.42 37.42
CA VAL A 259 -20.78 41.69 37.50
C VAL A 259 -20.93 40.29 38.09
N THR A 260 -22.09 40.00 38.68
CA THR A 260 -22.39 38.72 39.30
C THR A 260 -22.83 37.72 38.24
N LEU A 261 -22.32 36.49 38.32
CA LEU A 261 -22.65 35.40 37.41
C LEU A 261 -23.37 34.29 38.16
N HIS A 262 -24.55 33.92 37.66
CA HIS A 262 -25.29 32.74 38.07
C HIS A 262 -25.09 31.67 37.01
N ILE A 263 -24.26 30.69 37.32
CA ILE A 263 -23.83 29.65 36.37
C ILE A 263 -24.55 28.35 36.71
N VAL A 264 -25.23 27.79 35.72
CA VAL A 264 -25.79 26.45 35.79
C VAL A 264 -25.07 25.59 34.77
N ASN A 265 -24.18 24.73 35.26
CA ASN A 265 -23.58 23.68 34.45
C ASN A 265 -24.67 22.63 34.17
N SER A 266 -25.09 22.49 32.93
CA SER A 266 -26.19 21.61 32.52
C SER A 266 -25.91 21.08 31.13
N GLY A 267 -25.52 19.82 31.08
CA GLY A 267 -25.05 19.13 29.87
C GLY A 267 -24.52 17.75 30.26
N VAL A 268 -25.44 16.83 30.55
CA VAL A 268 -25.22 15.37 30.45
C VAL A 268 -26.10 14.91 29.31
#